data_AF-A0A7J3VDJ3-F1
#
_entry.id   AF-A0A7J3VDJ3-F1
#
_cell.length_a   1.000
_cell.length_b   1.000
_cell.length_c   1.000
_cell.angle_alpha   90.00
_cell.angle_beta   90.00
_cell.angle_gamma   90.00
#
_symmetry.space_group_name_H-M   'P 1'
#
loop_
_entity.id
_entity.type
_entity.pdbx_description
1 polymer ?
#
loop_
_entity_poly.entity_id
_entity_poly.type
_entity_poly.pdbx_seq_one_letter_code
_entity_poly.pdbx_strand_id
1 'polypeptide(L)'
;MSFKLGDVLIEDTFAEAFPMYATRILITAINAKWALVAARAATGLGTSVIACPGEAGIEKLISSKLTPDQRPGAAIHIYHNDPATLKFVTLTRIGQCVLTAATAAAFNGLPKVKRKMYIGKSLAKFGDGFEREDTIDGRKIWRIPVMEGEFIIEDSFGLVKGVAGGNILILAKSRDAGLTAAEKAVKAIRRYGRYVVTPFPGGIVRSGSKVGSLKYPKLRATTNHPYCPVLKNIVKDTR
;
A
#
# COMPACT_ATOMS: atom_id res chain seq x y z
N MET A 1 -1.86 5.56 -32.51
CA MET A 1 -0.59 5.83 -33.22
C MET A 1 0.56 5.75 -32.23
N SER A 2 1.44 4.75 -32.27
CA SER A 2 2.54 4.66 -31.29
C SER A 2 3.54 5.83 -31.39
N PHE A 3 4.10 6.27 -30.27
CA PHE A 3 5.19 7.25 -30.25
C PHE A 3 6.48 6.62 -29.70
N LYS A 4 7.62 7.27 -29.90
CA LYS A 4 8.92 6.81 -29.39
C LYS A 4 9.42 7.68 -28.24
N LEU A 5 9.95 7.04 -27.21
CA LEU A 5 10.73 7.67 -26.15
C LEU A 5 12.15 7.11 -26.19
N GLY A 6 13.07 7.84 -26.82
CA GLY A 6 14.36 7.29 -27.22
C GLY A 6 14.15 6.12 -28.21
N ASP A 7 14.76 4.97 -27.91
CA ASP A 7 14.63 3.76 -28.73
C ASP A 7 13.44 2.87 -28.34
N VAL A 8 12.65 3.27 -27.34
CA VAL A 8 11.51 2.49 -26.84
C VAL A 8 10.23 2.95 -27.51
N LEU A 9 9.49 2.01 -28.10
CA LEU A 9 8.15 2.25 -28.61
C LEU A 9 7.15 2.31 -27.45
N ILE A 10 6.33 3.35 -27.43
CA ILE A 10 5.20 3.50 -26.51
C ILE A 10 3.92 3.32 -27.30
N GLU A 11 3.15 2.31 -26.92
CA GLU A 11 1.82 2.08 -27.48
C GLU A 11 0.90 3.24 -27.07
N ASP A 12 0.20 3.80 -28.06
CA ASP A 12 -0.80 4.84 -27.84
C ASP A 12 -2.12 4.18 -27.42
N THR A 13 -2.18 3.98 -26.11
CA THR A 13 -3.25 3.33 -25.38
C THR A 13 -3.34 3.96 -23.98
N PHE A 14 -4.26 3.48 -23.15
CA PHE A 14 -4.48 3.99 -21.79
C PHE A 14 -4.45 2.86 -20.77
N ALA A 15 -4.18 3.22 -19.51
CA ALA A 15 -4.35 2.33 -18.38
C ALA A 15 -5.70 2.58 -17.72
N GLU A 16 -6.58 1.59 -17.72
CA GLU A 16 -7.86 1.68 -17.02
C GLU A 16 -7.66 1.48 -15.52
N ALA A 17 -8.10 2.45 -14.72
CA ALA A 17 -7.99 2.46 -13.28
C ALA A 17 -9.37 2.57 -12.63
N PHE A 18 -9.47 2.19 -11.36
CA PHE A 18 -10.74 2.05 -10.64
C PHE A 18 -10.76 2.90 -9.38
N PRO A 19 -11.93 3.45 -9.00
CA PRO A 19 -12.07 4.14 -7.72
C PRO A 19 -11.98 3.14 -6.56
N MET A 20 -11.24 3.49 -5.52
CA MET A 20 -11.15 2.74 -4.26
C MET A 20 -11.20 3.69 -3.06
N TYR A 21 -11.47 3.16 -1.87
CA TYR A 21 -11.24 3.90 -0.64
C TYR A 21 -9.83 3.66 -0.16
N ALA A 22 -9.21 4.71 0.38
CA ALA A 22 -7.84 4.66 0.88
C ALA A 22 -7.70 5.37 2.22
N THR A 23 -6.78 4.88 3.03
CA THR A 23 -6.22 5.61 4.17
C THR A 23 -4.69 5.63 4.06
N ARG A 24 -4.09 6.66 4.64
CA ARG A 24 -2.64 6.81 4.73
C ARG A 24 -2.24 6.99 6.17
N ILE A 25 -1.24 6.21 6.58
CA ILE A 25 -0.82 6.05 7.97
C ILE A 25 0.67 6.38 8.02
N LEU A 26 1.06 7.21 8.98
CA LEU A 26 2.45 7.47 9.31
C LEU A 26 2.83 6.59 10.49
N ILE A 27 3.76 5.66 10.27
CA ILE A 27 4.33 4.85 11.35
C ILE A 27 5.67 5.45 11.73
N THR A 28 5.86 5.86 12.98
CA THR A 28 7.16 6.33 13.49
C THR A 28 7.77 5.28 14.41
N ALA A 29 9.09 5.32 14.57
CA ALA A 29 9.82 4.39 15.44
C ALA A 29 11.15 5.02 15.89
N ILE A 30 11.89 4.35 16.76
CA ILE A 30 13.19 4.85 17.25
C ILE A 30 14.19 5.17 16.13
N ASN A 31 14.10 4.47 14.99
CA ASN A 31 14.87 4.75 13.78
C ASN A 31 14.15 4.24 12.51
N ALA A 32 14.69 4.59 11.34
CA ALA A 32 14.11 4.21 10.06
C ALA A 32 14.04 2.68 9.84
N LYS A 33 14.97 1.91 10.43
CA LYS A 33 14.95 0.44 10.34
C LYS A 33 13.68 -0.12 10.97
N TRP A 34 13.37 0.27 12.21
CA TRP A 34 12.19 -0.22 12.93
C TRP A 34 10.87 0.30 12.33
N ALA A 35 10.84 1.55 11.85
CA ALA A 35 9.67 2.06 11.12
C ALA A 35 9.40 1.23 9.86
N LEU A 36 10.44 0.81 9.13
CA LEU A 36 10.29 -0.08 7.96
C LEU A 36 9.90 -1.50 8.34
N VAL A 37 10.36 -2.03 9.47
CA VAL A 37 9.94 -3.36 9.96
C VAL A 37 8.42 -3.38 10.18
N ALA A 38 7.90 -2.42 10.94
CA ALA A 38 6.47 -2.26 11.18
C ALA A 38 5.69 -2.03 9.87
N ALA A 39 6.16 -1.13 9.00
CA ALA A 39 5.54 -0.85 7.72
C ALA A 39 5.49 -2.07 6.77
N ARG A 40 6.56 -2.86 6.70
CA ARG A 40 6.60 -4.10 5.89
C ARG A 40 5.63 -5.14 6.42
N ALA A 41 5.61 -5.37 7.72
CA ALA A 41 4.66 -6.29 8.34
C ALA A 41 3.21 -5.84 8.06
N ALA A 42 2.91 -4.56 8.30
CA ALA A 42 1.57 -3.99 8.12
C ALA A 42 1.10 -3.97 6.65
N THR A 43 2.00 -3.97 5.67
CA THR A 43 1.68 -3.94 4.23
C THR A 43 1.82 -5.30 3.54
N GLY A 44 2.33 -6.33 4.23
CA GLY A 44 2.42 -7.69 3.71
C GLY A 44 1.05 -8.32 3.42
N LEU A 45 1.01 -9.35 2.57
CA LEU A 45 -0.25 -9.96 2.08
C LEU A 45 -1.24 -8.88 1.61
N GLY A 46 -0.77 -7.94 0.78
CA GLY A 46 -1.47 -6.71 0.44
C GLY A 46 -1.44 -6.37 -1.05
N THR A 47 -1.39 -7.37 -1.93
CA THR A 47 -1.06 -7.15 -3.35
C THR A 47 -2.26 -6.79 -4.22
N SER A 48 -3.40 -7.45 -4.03
CA SER A 48 -4.62 -7.23 -4.81
C SER A 48 -5.85 -7.58 -3.99
N VAL A 49 -6.88 -6.71 -4.02
CA VAL A 49 -8.17 -6.95 -3.36
C VAL A 49 -8.97 -8.11 -3.98
N ILE A 50 -8.50 -8.71 -5.08
CA ILE A 50 -9.11 -9.91 -5.65
C ILE A 50 -9.07 -11.09 -4.65
N ALA A 51 -7.99 -11.19 -3.87
CA ALA A 51 -7.80 -12.30 -2.93
C ALA A 51 -6.99 -11.95 -1.67
N CYS A 52 -6.31 -10.81 -1.60
CA CYS A 52 -5.74 -10.31 -0.35
C CYS A 52 -6.80 -9.57 0.47
N PRO A 53 -6.67 -9.47 1.81
CA PRO A 53 -7.60 -8.72 2.65
C PRO A 53 -7.74 -7.23 2.27
N GLY A 54 -6.73 -6.67 1.62
CA GLY A 54 -6.71 -5.30 1.12
C GLY A 54 -5.50 -5.09 0.21
N GLU A 55 -5.46 -3.97 -0.49
CA GLU A 55 -4.24 -3.51 -1.17
C GLU A 55 -3.46 -2.60 -0.22
N ALA A 56 -2.16 -2.81 -0.08
CA ALA A 56 -1.34 -2.04 0.84
C ALA A 56 0.09 -1.89 0.32
N GLY A 57 0.74 -0.79 0.70
CA GLY A 57 2.11 -0.55 0.29
C GLY A 57 2.78 0.58 1.06
N ILE A 58 4.10 0.60 1.01
CA ILE A 58 4.93 1.65 1.60
C ILE A 58 5.10 2.75 0.55
N GLU A 59 4.71 3.98 0.90
CA GLU A 59 4.92 5.16 0.06
C GLU A 59 6.40 5.56 0.11
N LYS A 60 6.88 5.95 1.30
CA LYS A 60 8.26 6.41 1.52
C LYS A 60 8.61 6.51 3.00
N LEU A 61 9.91 6.64 3.28
CA LEU A 61 10.41 7.11 4.57
C LEU A 61 10.12 8.60 4.76
N ILE A 62 9.89 8.99 6.01
CA ILE A 62 9.57 10.34 6.45
C ILE A 62 10.63 10.76 7.48
N SER A 63 11.21 11.94 7.27
CA SER A 63 12.17 12.55 8.19
C SER A 63 11.51 12.89 9.52
N SER A 64 12.24 12.74 10.63
CA SER A 64 11.81 13.14 11.97
C SER A 64 11.33 14.59 12.05
N LYS A 65 11.88 15.48 11.21
CA LYS A 65 11.46 16.90 11.16
C LYS A 65 10.01 17.11 10.71
N LEU A 66 9.38 16.08 10.13
CA LEU A 66 8.02 16.15 9.56
C LEU A 66 7.03 15.27 10.32
N THR A 67 7.46 14.62 11.41
CA THR A 67 6.61 13.70 12.19
C THR A 67 6.16 14.34 13.49
N PRO A 68 4.93 14.03 13.97
CA PRO A 68 4.38 14.68 15.17
C PRO A 68 5.21 14.46 16.44
N ASP A 69 5.85 13.31 16.55
CA ASP A 69 6.66 12.91 17.71
C ASP A 69 8.17 13.10 17.49
N GLN A 70 8.56 13.76 16.40
CA GLN A 70 9.96 14.03 16.04
C GLN A 70 10.83 12.78 15.87
N ARG A 71 10.22 11.62 15.53
CA ARG A 71 10.94 10.38 15.25
C ARG A 71 10.90 9.99 13.77
N PRO A 72 11.93 9.31 13.23
CA PRO A 72 11.90 8.81 11.86
C PRO A 72 10.67 7.93 11.62
N GLY A 73 10.09 8.01 10.41
CA GLY A 73 8.88 7.25 10.09
C GLY A 73 8.82 6.68 8.69
N ALA A 74 7.77 5.91 8.43
CA ALA A 74 7.39 5.36 7.15
C ALA A 74 5.91 5.63 6.90
N ALA A 75 5.59 6.20 5.74
CA ALA A 75 4.22 6.35 5.30
C ALA A 75 3.76 5.10 4.56
N ILE A 76 2.60 4.57 4.94
CA ILE A 76 1.95 3.44 4.26
C ILE A 76 0.56 3.82 3.80
N HIS A 77 0.08 3.14 2.77
CA HIS A 77 -1.29 3.24 2.31
C HIS A 77 -1.99 1.88 2.47
N ILE A 78 -3.29 1.92 2.74
CA ILE A 78 -4.18 0.75 2.73
C ILE A 78 -5.41 1.13 1.90
N TYR A 79 -5.81 0.24 0.99
CA TYR A 79 -6.89 0.41 0.05
C TYR A 79 -7.89 -0.75 0.17
N HIS A 80 -9.17 -0.41 0.00
CA HIS A 80 -10.24 -1.39 -0.19
C HIS A 80 -11.37 -0.77 -1.03
N ASN A 81 -12.15 -1.59 -1.75
CA ASN A 81 -13.30 -1.11 -2.53
C ASN A 81 -14.52 -0.76 -1.65
N ASP A 82 -14.50 -1.18 -0.38
CA ASP A 82 -15.56 -1.00 0.61
C ASP A 82 -15.00 -0.31 1.87
N PRO A 83 -15.61 0.79 2.34
CA PRO A 83 -15.07 1.58 3.45
C PRO A 83 -15.19 0.89 4.81
N ALA A 84 -16.18 0.01 5.01
CA ALA A 84 -16.30 -0.74 6.26
C ALA A 84 -15.17 -1.78 6.38
N THR A 85 -14.91 -2.48 5.29
CA THR A 85 -13.79 -3.44 5.19
C THR A 85 -12.44 -2.72 5.25
N LEU A 86 -12.30 -1.53 4.64
CA LEU A 86 -11.10 -0.70 4.82
C LEU A 86 -10.82 -0.42 6.31
N LYS A 87 -11.85 -0.07 7.08
CA LYS A 87 -11.74 0.15 8.53
C LYS A 87 -11.28 -1.12 9.24
N PHE A 88 -11.90 -2.26 8.95
CA PHE A 88 -11.56 -3.55 9.55
C PHE A 88 -10.12 -3.99 9.24
N VAL A 89 -9.71 -3.90 7.98
CA VAL A 89 -8.35 -4.25 7.52
C VAL A 89 -7.32 -3.32 8.14
N THR A 90 -7.63 -2.02 8.24
CA THR A 90 -6.77 -1.05 8.91
C THR A 90 -6.60 -1.38 10.40
N LEU A 91 -7.69 -1.66 11.11
CA LEU A 91 -7.66 -2.06 12.51
C LEU A 91 -6.79 -3.30 12.70
N THR A 92 -6.99 -4.32 11.87
CA THR A 92 -6.25 -5.59 11.94
C THR A 92 -4.75 -5.37 11.68
N ARG A 93 -4.39 -4.66 10.60
CA ARG A 93 -2.99 -4.40 10.24
C ARG A 93 -2.26 -3.56 11.28
N ILE A 94 -2.90 -2.53 11.82
CA ILE A 94 -2.27 -1.70 12.86
C ILE A 94 -2.19 -2.44 14.19
N GLY A 95 -3.25 -3.12 14.62
CA GLY A 95 -3.28 -3.86 15.88
C GLY A 95 -2.34 -5.08 15.90
N GLN A 96 -2.16 -5.77 14.78
CA GLN A 96 -1.37 -7.01 14.73
C GLN A 96 0.04 -6.83 14.18
N CYS A 97 0.34 -5.70 13.54
CA CYS A 97 1.65 -5.48 12.91
C CYS A 97 2.36 -4.19 13.33
N VAL A 98 1.65 -3.22 13.90
CA VAL A 98 2.26 -1.94 14.33
C VAL A 98 2.25 -1.81 15.85
N LEU A 99 1.13 -2.09 16.52
CA LEU A 99 1.04 -2.14 17.98
C LEU A 99 2.05 -3.14 18.56
N THR A 100 2.26 -4.26 17.88
CA THR A 100 3.19 -5.32 18.27
C THR A 100 4.63 -5.07 17.84
N ALA A 101 4.90 -4.05 17.02
CA ALA A 101 6.23 -3.77 16.50
C ALA A 101 7.01 -2.86 17.46
N ALA A 102 8.24 -3.26 17.78
CA ALA A 102 9.09 -2.55 18.71
C ALA A 102 9.22 -1.05 18.39
N THR A 103 9.02 -0.22 19.40
CA THR A 103 9.09 1.25 19.41
C THR A 103 8.08 1.97 18.52
N ALA A 104 7.19 1.26 17.82
CA ALA A 104 6.37 1.88 16.79
C ALA A 104 5.25 2.76 17.39
N ALA A 105 4.90 3.83 16.69
CA ALA A 105 3.67 4.59 16.92
C ALA A 105 2.94 4.83 15.59
N ALA A 106 1.64 5.07 15.62
CA ALA A 106 0.81 5.25 14.43
C ALA A 106 0.05 6.58 14.43
N PHE A 107 0.31 7.42 13.43
CA PHE A 107 -0.30 8.74 13.26
C PHE A 107 -1.08 8.85 11.95
N ASN A 108 -2.08 9.73 11.94
CA ASN A 108 -2.90 10.00 10.77
C ASN A 108 -2.08 10.72 9.69
N GLY A 109 -1.93 10.06 8.54
CA GLY A 109 -1.26 10.60 7.36
C GLY A 109 -2.13 11.51 6.51
N LEU A 110 -3.41 11.70 6.87
CA LEU A 110 -4.42 12.54 6.21
C LEU A 110 -5.17 13.42 7.24
N PRO A 111 -4.49 14.28 8.02
CA PRO A 111 -5.12 15.00 9.13
C PRO A 111 -6.20 15.99 8.69
N LYS A 112 -6.09 16.54 7.47
CA LYS A 112 -6.98 17.59 6.94
C LYS A 112 -8.29 17.06 6.33
N VAL A 113 -8.49 15.75 6.25
CA VAL A 113 -9.68 15.19 5.59
C VAL A 113 -10.85 15.06 6.58
N LYS A 114 -12.07 15.36 6.11
CA LYS A 114 -13.28 15.36 6.94
C LYS A 114 -13.70 13.96 7.39
N ARG A 115 -13.68 12.99 6.47
CA ARG A 115 -14.12 11.61 6.74
C ARG A 115 -13.00 10.84 7.44
N LYS A 116 -13.27 10.31 8.63
CA LYS A 116 -12.28 9.63 9.47
C LYS A 116 -12.77 8.27 9.95
N MET A 117 -11.84 7.39 10.31
CA MET A 117 -12.05 6.10 10.94
C MET A 117 -11.41 6.10 12.33
N TYR A 118 -12.16 5.81 13.38
CA TYR A 118 -11.69 5.78 14.78
C TYR A 118 -10.90 4.51 15.10
N ILE A 119 -9.73 4.35 14.47
CA ILE A 119 -8.87 3.17 14.65
C ILE A 119 -8.17 3.21 16.01
N GLY A 120 -7.57 4.35 16.37
CA GLY A 120 -6.90 4.54 17.66
C GLY A 120 -7.83 4.29 18.83
N LYS A 121 -9.00 4.93 18.85
CA LYS A 121 -10.02 4.69 19.87
C LYS A 121 -10.45 3.22 19.99
N SER A 122 -10.47 2.49 18.88
CA SER A 122 -10.86 1.08 18.88
C SER A 122 -9.75 0.19 19.44
N LEU A 123 -8.50 0.46 19.07
CA LEU A 123 -7.33 -0.26 19.57
C LEU A 123 -6.96 0.11 21.01
N ALA A 124 -7.32 1.32 21.47
CA ALA A 124 -7.11 1.80 22.84
C ALA A 124 -7.61 0.82 23.90
N LYS A 125 -8.72 0.12 23.61
CA LYS A 125 -9.31 -0.92 24.46
C LYS A 125 -8.39 -2.10 24.77
N PHE A 126 -7.32 -2.29 23.99
CA PHE A 126 -6.28 -3.27 24.33
C PHE A 126 -5.57 -2.96 25.65
N GLY A 127 -5.61 -1.70 26.09
CA GLY A 127 -5.11 -1.26 27.39
C GLY A 127 -5.97 -1.72 28.58
N ASP A 128 -7.11 -2.36 28.34
CA ASP A 128 -7.98 -2.94 29.38
C ASP A 128 -8.36 -1.96 30.51
N GLY A 129 -8.62 -0.71 30.15
CA GLY A 129 -8.98 0.37 31.08
C GLY A 129 -7.79 1.15 31.64
N PHE A 130 -6.56 0.75 31.31
CA PHE A 130 -5.33 1.47 31.66
C PHE A 130 -4.85 2.42 30.55
N GLU A 131 -5.49 2.41 29.38
CA GLU A 131 -5.22 3.40 28.34
C GLU A 131 -5.60 4.82 28.79
N ARG A 132 -4.87 5.81 28.27
CA ARG A 132 -5.16 7.23 28.51
C ARG A 132 -5.20 8.05 27.23
N GLU A 133 -6.09 9.04 27.22
CA GLU A 133 -6.07 10.09 26.19
C GLU A 133 -4.91 11.08 26.46
N ASP A 134 -4.27 11.55 25.39
CA ASP A 134 -3.27 12.60 25.45
C ASP A 134 -3.21 13.37 24.11
N THR A 135 -2.31 14.34 23.99
CA THR A 135 -2.10 15.13 22.78
C THR A 135 -0.62 15.21 22.42
N ILE A 136 -0.29 15.00 21.14
CA ILE A 136 1.05 15.24 20.57
C ILE A 136 0.89 16.15 19.36
N ASP A 137 1.58 17.29 19.34
CA ASP A 137 1.53 18.25 18.22
C ASP A 137 0.08 18.63 17.82
N GLY A 138 -0.76 18.89 18.83
CA GLY A 138 -2.19 19.21 18.64
C GLY A 138 -3.07 18.05 18.14
N ARG A 139 -2.53 16.83 18.05
CA ARG A 139 -3.27 15.63 17.64
C ARG A 139 -3.71 14.84 18.85
N LYS A 140 -5.00 14.53 18.93
CA LYS A 140 -5.55 13.63 19.95
C LYS A 140 -5.00 12.21 19.72
N ILE A 141 -4.32 11.66 20.71
CA ILE A 141 -3.74 10.32 20.69
C ILE A 141 -4.21 9.50 21.89
N TRP A 142 -3.99 8.20 21.81
CA TRP A 142 -4.11 7.25 22.91
C TRP A 142 -2.72 6.72 23.25
N ARG A 143 -2.44 6.63 24.56
CA ARG A 143 -1.29 5.91 25.10
C ARG A 143 -1.79 4.61 25.70
N ILE A 144 -1.36 3.49 25.11
CA ILE A 144 -1.79 2.15 25.50
C ILE A 144 -0.63 1.47 26.22
N PRO A 145 -0.75 1.11 27.50
CA PRO A 145 0.29 0.35 28.20
C PRO A 145 0.55 -1.00 27.52
N VAL A 146 1.82 -1.31 27.28
CA VAL A 146 2.30 -2.57 26.69
C VAL A 146 3.61 -2.97 27.36
N MET A 147 4.11 -4.19 27.11
CA MET A 147 5.34 -4.69 27.77
C MET A 147 6.58 -3.81 27.52
N GLU A 148 6.68 -3.16 26.36
CA GLU A 148 7.79 -2.24 26.04
C GLU A 148 7.68 -0.89 26.75
N GLY A 149 6.49 -0.52 27.25
CA GLY A 149 6.17 0.80 27.76
C GLY A 149 4.79 1.26 27.27
N GLU A 150 4.75 2.19 26.33
CA GLU A 150 3.49 2.72 25.76
C GLU A 150 3.47 2.57 24.23
N PHE A 151 2.40 2.01 23.69
CA PHE A 151 2.07 2.15 22.27
C PHE A 151 1.24 3.42 22.06
N ILE A 152 1.72 4.30 21.18
CA ILE A 152 1.08 5.59 20.87
C ILE A 152 0.34 5.49 19.54
N ILE A 153 -0.95 5.87 19.54
CA ILE A 153 -1.77 5.87 18.33
C ILE A 153 -2.72 7.07 18.26
N GLU A 154 -2.79 7.74 17.11
CA GLU A 154 -3.75 8.83 16.89
C GLU A 154 -5.19 8.30 16.90
N ASP A 155 -6.11 9.05 17.52
CA ASP A 155 -7.50 8.64 17.78
C ASP A 155 -8.23 8.17 16.51
N SER A 156 -8.01 8.88 15.40
CA SER A 156 -8.68 8.62 14.14
C SER A 156 -7.80 8.87 12.90
N PHE A 157 -8.07 8.12 11.85
CA PHE A 157 -7.32 8.12 10.59
C PHE A 157 -8.20 8.57 9.44
N GLY A 158 -7.67 9.42 8.57
CA GLY A 158 -8.41 9.94 7.43
C GLY A 158 -8.74 8.88 6.39
N LEU A 159 -9.91 9.01 5.76
CA LEU A 159 -10.38 8.17 4.67
C LEU A 159 -10.71 9.04 3.47
N VAL A 160 -10.19 8.66 2.30
CA VAL A 160 -10.43 9.35 1.02
C VAL A 160 -10.91 8.36 -0.04
N LYS A 161 -11.53 8.90 -1.11
CA LYS A 161 -11.63 8.18 -2.38
C LYS A 161 -10.32 8.37 -3.13
N GLY A 162 -9.63 7.27 -3.41
CA GLY A 162 -8.42 7.21 -4.21
C GLY A 162 -8.66 6.46 -5.52
N VAL A 163 -7.57 6.22 -6.24
CA VAL A 163 -7.54 5.50 -7.52
C VAL A 163 -6.58 4.32 -7.38
N ALA A 164 -6.97 3.17 -7.90
CA ALA A 164 -6.16 1.95 -7.94
C ALA A 164 -6.14 1.35 -9.35
N GLY A 165 -5.11 0.57 -9.66
CA GLY A 165 -5.01 -0.13 -10.96
C GLY A 165 -4.32 0.66 -12.08
N GLY A 166 -3.88 1.90 -11.85
CA GLY A 166 -2.99 2.59 -12.79
C GLY A 166 -1.72 1.77 -13.03
N ASN A 167 -1.41 1.47 -14.29
CA ASN A 167 -0.36 0.52 -14.65
C ASN A 167 0.31 0.86 -15.99
N ILE A 168 1.48 0.25 -16.21
CA ILE A 168 2.14 0.16 -17.51
C ILE A 168 2.69 -1.26 -17.64
N LEU A 169 2.80 -1.76 -18.87
CA LEU A 169 3.48 -3.03 -19.17
C LEU A 169 4.84 -2.73 -19.80
N ILE A 170 5.86 -3.46 -19.38
CA ILE A 170 7.21 -3.37 -19.94
C ILE A 170 7.50 -4.65 -20.73
N LEU A 171 7.53 -4.53 -22.04
CA LEU A 171 7.87 -5.63 -22.95
C LEU A 171 9.36 -5.55 -23.27
N ALA A 172 10.10 -6.64 -23.05
CA ALA A 172 11.54 -6.67 -23.18
C ALA A 172 12.03 -7.97 -23.83
N LYS A 173 13.19 -7.90 -24.49
CA LYS A 173 13.81 -9.05 -25.20
C LYS A 173 14.24 -10.20 -24.30
N SER A 174 14.44 -9.95 -23.01
CA SER A 174 14.84 -10.96 -22.02
C SER A 174 14.25 -10.65 -20.65
N ARG A 175 14.16 -11.69 -19.81
CA ARG A 175 13.71 -11.57 -18.42
C ARG A 175 14.51 -10.53 -17.64
N ASP A 176 15.84 -10.57 -17.76
CA ASP A 176 16.72 -9.71 -16.98
C ASP A 176 16.63 -8.24 -17.42
N ALA A 177 16.45 -7.99 -18.72
CA ALA A 177 16.19 -6.65 -19.24
C ALA A 177 14.85 -6.10 -18.72
N GLY A 178 13.80 -6.92 -18.75
CA GLY A 178 12.47 -6.54 -18.24
C GLY A 178 12.49 -6.24 -16.74
N LEU A 179 13.14 -7.09 -15.94
CA LEU A 179 13.26 -6.88 -14.49
C LEU A 179 14.07 -5.62 -14.18
N THR A 180 15.21 -5.41 -14.84
CA THR A 180 16.04 -4.21 -14.64
C THR A 180 15.24 -2.93 -14.94
N ALA A 181 14.46 -2.92 -16.01
CA ALA A 181 13.61 -1.79 -16.37
C ALA A 181 12.50 -1.56 -15.33
N ALA A 182 11.83 -2.63 -14.88
CA ALA A 182 10.79 -2.56 -13.87
C ALA A 182 11.31 -2.06 -12.50
N GLU A 183 12.48 -2.53 -12.06
CA GLU A 183 13.12 -2.05 -10.83
C GLU A 183 13.48 -0.56 -10.91
N LYS A 184 13.99 -0.10 -12.05
CA LYS A 184 14.24 1.33 -12.29
C LYS A 184 12.96 2.14 -12.26
N ALA A 185 11.86 1.63 -12.84
CA ALA A 185 10.55 2.27 -12.79
C ALA A 185 10.03 2.39 -11.36
N VAL A 186 10.08 1.31 -10.56
CA VAL A 186 9.67 1.34 -9.14
C VAL A 186 10.54 2.32 -8.35
N LYS A 187 11.85 2.36 -8.59
CA LYS A 187 12.76 3.33 -7.96
C LYS A 187 12.38 4.77 -8.31
N ALA A 188 12.02 5.03 -9.57
CA ALA A 188 11.55 6.34 -10.01
C ALA A 188 10.22 6.73 -9.35
N ILE A 189 9.25 5.80 -9.29
CA ILE A 189 7.96 6.00 -8.61
C ILE A 189 8.19 6.37 -7.14
N ARG A 190 9.06 5.65 -6.43
CA ARG A 190 9.38 5.94 -5.02
C ARG A 190 10.07 7.29 -4.82
N ARG A 191 10.87 7.73 -5.79
CA ARG A 191 11.62 9.00 -5.70
C ARG A 191 10.76 10.21 -6.02
N TYR A 192 9.96 10.12 -7.08
CA TYR A 192 9.27 11.27 -7.67
C TYR A 192 7.76 11.25 -7.42
N GLY A 193 7.19 10.07 -7.24
CA GLY A 193 5.77 9.90 -6.92
C GLY A 193 5.43 10.51 -5.56
N ARG A 194 4.22 11.08 -5.47
CA ARG A 194 3.64 11.57 -4.23
C ARG A 194 2.31 10.86 -4.03
N TYR A 195 2.06 10.38 -2.81
CA TYR A 195 0.81 9.68 -2.49
C TYR A 195 0.53 8.48 -3.42
N VAL A 196 1.59 7.73 -3.75
CA VAL A 196 1.52 6.55 -4.62
C VAL A 196 2.22 5.38 -3.95
N VAL A 197 1.69 4.18 -4.15
CA VAL A 197 2.30 2.92 -3.73
C VAL A 197 2.25 1.91 -4.87
N THR A 198 3.16 0.95 -4.84
CA THR A 198 3.21 -0.18 -5.78
C THR A 198 2.98 -1.47 -4.97
N PRO A 199 1.73 -1.96 -4.82
CA PRO A 199 1.35 -2.94 -3.80
C PRO A 199 1.85 -4.36 -4.07
N PHE A 200 2.24 -4.66 -5.31
CA PHE A 200 2.77 -5.97 -5.69
C PHE A 200 4.17 -6.22 -5.11
N PRO A 201 4.65 -7.48 -5.04
CA PRO A 201 5.97 -7.80 -4.51
C PRO A 201 7.07 -7.06 -5.27
N GLY A 202 7.91 -6.32 -4.54
CA GLY A 202 8.93 -5.45 -5.16
C GLY A 202 8.37 -4.28 -5.97
N GLY A 203 7.05 -4.09 -5.99
CA GLY A 203 6.34 -3.13 -6.83
C GLY A 203 6.08 -3.60 -8.26
N ILE A 204 6.26 -4.90 -8.55
CA ILE A 204 6.28 -5.43 -9.93
C ILE A 204 5.30 -6.60 -10.06
N VAL A 205 4.53 -6.63 -11.14
CA VAL A 205 3.61 -7.72 -11.46
C VAL A 205 4.24 -8.62 -12.52
N ARG A 206 4.52 -9.88 -12.17
CA ARG A 206 5.02 -10.87 -13.15
C ARG A 206 3.92 -11.66 -13.86
N SER A 207 2.75 -11.78 -13.22
CA SER A 207 1.73 -12.76 -13.62
C SER A 207 0.84 -12.27 -14.76
N GLY A 208 0.40 -11.01 -14.70
CA GLY A 208 -0.58 -10.42 -15.62
C GLY A 208 -1.93 -11.15 -15.59
N SER A 209 -3.02 -10.45 -15.31
CA SER A 209 -4.35 -11.06 -15.31
C SER A 209 -5.29 -10.40 -16.31
N LYS A 210 -6.17 -11.21 -16.90
CA LYS A 210 -7.39 -10.74 -17.57
C LYS A 210 -8.60 -11.07 -16.72
N VAL A 211 -9.69 -10.33 -16.93
CA VAL A 211 -10.99 -10.61 -16.31
C VAL A 211 -11.54 -11.93 -16.82
N GLY A 212 -12.08 -12.74 -15.91
CA GLY A 212 -12.73 -14.01 -16.23
C GLY A 212 -11.79 -15.11 -16.71
N SER A 213 -12.35 -16.09 -17.41
CA SER A 213 -11.66 -17.29 -17.89
C SER A 213 -12.34 -17.84 -19.13
N LEU A 214 -11.55 -18.31 -20.10
CA LEU A 214 -12.06 -18.96 -21.31
C LEU A 214 -12.53 -20.41 -21.06
N LYS A 215 -12.01 -21.06 -20.01
CA LYS A 215 -12.25 -22.48 -19.73
C LYS A 215 -12.92 -22.74 -18.38
N TYR A 216 -12.67 -21.88 -17.39
CA TYR A 216 -13.07 -22.09 -15.99
C TYR A 216 -13.99 -20.94 -15.53
N PRO A 217 -15.31 -21.00 -15.80
CA PRO A 217 -16.22 -19.86 -15.68
C PRO A 217 -16.37 -19.29 -14.25
N LYS A 218 -16.03 -20.08 -13.22
CA LYS A 218 -16.07 -19.64 -11.82
C LYS A 218 -14.85 -18.78 -11.41
N LEU A 219 -13.80 -18.71 -12.22
CA LEU A 219 -12.61 -17.92 -11.90
C LEU A 219 -12.82 -16.45 -12.29
N ARG A 220 -12.68 -15.55 -11.30
CA ARG A 220 -12.79 -14.09 -11.50
C ARG A 220 -11.68 -13.51 -12.37
N ALA A 221 -10.48 -14.09 -12.30
CA ALA A 221 -9.31 -13.66 -13.05
C ALA A 221 -8.45 -14.86 -13.44
N THR A 222 -7.82 -14.78 -14.61
CA THR A 222 -6.88 -15.78 -15.12
C THR A 222 -5.72 -15.09 -15.84
N THR A 223 -4.69 -15.84 -16.23
CA THR A 223 -3.54 -15.27 -16.94
C THR A 223 -3.95 -14.47 -18.19
N ASN A 224 -3.27 -13.34 -18.41
CA ASN A 224 -3.42 -12.53 -19.60
C ASN A 224 -2.66 -13.17 -20.77
N HIS A 225 -3.22 -14.26 -21.30
CA HIS A 225 -2.61 -15.12 -22.32
C HIS A 225 -2.07 -14.40 -23.58
N PRO A 226 -2.65 -13.29 -24.10
CA PRO A 226 -2.04 -12.55 -25.20
C PRO A 226 -0.60 -12.10 -24.90
N TYR A 227 -0.33 -11.72 -23.65
CA TYR A 227 0.97 -11.21 -23.19
C TYR A 227 1.86 -12.29 -22.56
N CYS A 228 1.57 -13.58 -22.78
CA CYS A 228 2.37 -14.68 -22.25
C CYS A 228 3.43 -15.12 -23.28
N PRO A 229 4.74 -14.85 -23.08
CA PRO A 229 5.75 -15.14 -24.09
C PRO A 229 5.87 -16.62 -24.47
N VAL A 230 5.55 -17.52 -23.54
CA VAL A 230 5.55 -18.98 -23.76
C VAL A 230 4.41 -19.44 -24.68
N LEU A 231 3.38 -18.62 -24.89
CA LEU A 231 2.23 -18.92 -25.72
C LEU A 231 2.26 -18.22 -27.09
N LYS A 232 3.34 -17.48 -27.40
CA LYS A 232 3.44 -16.64 -28.62
C LYS A 232 3.19 -17.39 -29.94
N ASN A 233 3.47 -18.70 -29.98
CA ASN A 233 3.28 -19.54 -31.16
C ASN A 233 1.98 -20.37 -31.11
N ILE A 234 1.19 -20.24 -30.04
CA ILE A 234 -0.01 -21.04 -29.76
C ILE A 234 -1.27 -20.17 -29.81
N VAL A 235 -1.20 -18.97 -29.21
CA VAL A 235 -2.31 -18.03 -29.10
C VAL A 235 -2.29 -17.09 -30.32
N LYS A 236 -3.40 -17.04 -31.07
CA LYS A 236 -3.49 -16.28 -32.33
C LYS A 236 -3.44 -14.76 -32.12
N ASP A 237 -3.98 -14.27 -31.02
CA ASP A 237 -4.09 -12.86 -30.65
C ASP A 237 -2.98 -12.42 -29.70
N THR A 238 -1.80 -13.06 -29.77
CA THR A 238 -0.64 -12.68 -28.96
C THR A 238 -0.22 -11.23 -29.19
N ARG A 239 0.31 -10.59 -28.14
CA ARG A 239 0.74 -9.19 -28.10
C ARG A 239 2.20 -9.09 -27.69
#